data_AF-A0A2H0I9B4-F1
#
_entry.id   AF-A0A2H0I9B4-F1
#
_cell.length_a   1.000
_cell.length_b   1.000
_cell.length_c   1.000
_cell.angle_alpha   90.00
_cell.angle_beta   90.00
_cell.angle_gamma   90.00
#
_symmetry.space_group_name_H-M   'P 1'
#
loop_
_entity.id
_entity.type
_entity.pdbx_description
1 polymer ?
#
loop_
_entity_poly.entity_id
_entity_poly.type
_entity_poly.pdbx_seq_one_letter_code
_entity_poly.pdbx_strand_id
1 'polypeptide(L)'
;IRNEFDKASLAILDEFLNHGEQVRNERKIAQQEDRAPNFLPLIHAWGGVTIAYRRHIHESPAYISNHEELHKALEEGLFYRDCVSPVEVTLDAFGHSETLIMQTRRCDEDGHWHDTDEYITLPAKTILVATGASPNVAYDFEHQNLLKRTKMQYDTYDLDETGLNPTASGEHVKSKDFGPFTSYADNNHFVSFLGDVHPTFHGNVVRAIASAKRSHPKIMRALALSSPNASDHQSFADDIHARLDAKLLNKRLLSESAWELTFHAPEAAKRFKPGQFYRLQNYETHARTKHNTRLQMEPLALLASRADSDQGTVTTLLINRGVSSAIAQTMEAGEPASLMGPTGVRSKIPNTPQNILIIANEIGLAYALALTPALRDANCPVTLLAYAENKKDFFYQDELNKLCDNTHWITDSPEKYLMTHPEIIKGQDRITLFGDACLLKNIQALRSGTLAHLFKPEARVYGSVHSTMQCMLKGVCAQCLQWQIDPATGKRTKAVFACSWQDQPLEMIDFDNYAERSLQNKMSETLSRLWYEHINKEVTHG
;
A
#
# COMPACT_ATOMS: atom_id res chain seq x y z
N ILE A 1 -1.88 31.87 -2.23
CA ILE A 1 -0.93 30.75 -2.05
C ILE A 1 -0.85 30.35 -0.57
N ARG A 2 -0.27 31.15 0.33
CA ARG A 2 -0.11 30.73 1.75
C ARG A 2 -1.42 30.37 2.47
N ASN A 3 -2.53 31.03 2.15
CA ASN A 3 -3.85 30.73 2.74
C ASN A 3 -4.40 29.33 2.42
N GLU A 4 -3.78 28.59 1.48
CA GLU A 4 -4.16 27.22 1.11
C GLU A 4 -3.62 26.17 2.10
N PHE A 5 -2.67 26.56 2.95
CA PHE A 5 -1.99 25.68 3.88
C PHE A 5 -2.52 25.89 5.30
N ASP A 6 -2.68 24.80 6.05
CA ASP A 6 -2.95 24.90 7.48
C ASP A 6 -1.68 25.31 8.26
N LYS A 7 -1.83 25.57 9.56
CA LYS A 7 -0.73 26.07 10.40
C LYS A 7 0.47 25.12 10.42
N ALA A 8 0.24 23.80 10.50
CA ALA A 8 1.30 22.80 10.49
C ALA A 8 2.03 22.77 9.13
N SER A 9 1.27 22.78 8.04
CA SER A 9 1.82 22.78 6.68
C SER A 9 2.58 24.05 6.36
N LEU A 10 2.15 25.21 6.87
CA LEU A 10 2.86 26.48 6.74
C LEU A 10 4.21 26.47 7.45
N ALA A 11 4.28 25.91 8.66
CA ALA A 11 5.54 25.80 9.39
C ALA A 11 6.56 24.94 8.62
N ILE A 12 6.12 23.79 8.09
CA ILE A 12 6.98 22.92 7.25
C ILE A 12 7.39 23.64 5.95
N LEU A 13 6.45 24.35 5.31
CA LEU A 13 6.73 25.10 4.09
C LEU A 13 7.80 26.18 4.32
N ASP A 14 7.72 26.92 5.41
CA ASP A 14 8.69 27.97 5.75
C ASP A 14 10.08 27.39 6.02
N GLU A 15 10.15 26.26 6.72
CA GLU A 15 11.39 25.52 6.92
C GLU A 15 12.01 25.11 5.57
N PHE A 16 11.21 24.53 4.66
CA PHE A 16 11.67 24.10 3.34
C PHE A 16 12.13 25.27 2.47
N LEU A 17 11.44 26.42 2.53
CA LEU A 17 11.83 27.62 1.80
C LEU A 17 13.17 28.17 2.31
N ASN A 18 13.35 28.23 3.63
CA ASN A 18 14.61 28.63 4.24
C ASN A 18 15.76 27.68 3.85
N HIS A 19 15.55 26.35 3.91
CA HIS A 19 16.55 25.39 3.43
C HIS A 19 16.87 25.60 1.94
N GLY A 20 15.86 25.85 1.11
CA GLY A 20 16.04 26.15 -0.31
C GLY A 20 16.87 27.41 -0.57
N GLU A 21 16.71 28.45 0.25
CA GLU A 21 17.54 29.67 0.19
C GLU A 21 19.00 29.38 0.56
N GLN A 22 19.23 28.64 1.64
CA GLN A 22 20.58 28.26 2.08
C GLN A 22 21.31 27.41 1.03
N VAL A 23 20.62 26.44 0.41
CA VAL A 23 21.17 25.63 -0.70
C VAL A 23 21.53 26.49 -1.90
N ARG A 24 20.66 27.44 -2.27
CA ARG A 24 20.95 28.38 -3.38
C ARG A 24 22.16 29.26 -3.08
N ASN A 25 22.29 29.73 -1.84
CA ASN A 25 23.41 30.55 -1.43
C ASN A 25 24.73 29.76 -1.47
N GLU A 26 24.75 28.53 -0.95
CA GLU A 26 25.93 27.67 -1.00
C GLU A 26 26.35 27.35 -2.44
N ARG A 27 25.40 27.04 -3.33
CA ARG A 27 25.70 26.85 -4.76
C ARG A 27 26.34 28.10 -5.38
N LYS A 28 25.87 29.29 -5.02
CA LYS A 28 26.41 30.56 -5.51
C LYS A 28 27.83 30.80 -5.00
N ILE A 29 28.09 30.57 -3.71
CA ILE A 29 29.43 30.71 -3.11
C ILE A 29 30.39 29.69 -3.74
N ALA A 30 30.00 28.43 -3.84
CA ALA A 30 30.81 27.37 -4.45
C ALA A 30 31.19 27.70 -5.89
N GLN A 31 30.26 28.27 -6.67
CA GLN A 31 30.54 28.74 -8.03
C GLN A 31 31.53 29.92 -8.06
N GLN A 32 31.46 30.84 -7.10
CA GLN A 32 32.40 31.97 -6.98
C GLN A 32 33.81 31.51 -6.60
N GLU A 33 33.91 30.41 -5.85
CA GLU A 33 35.16 29.82 -5.34
C GLU A 33 35.71 28.70 -6.23
N ASP A 34 35.08 28.42 -7.38
CA ASP A 34 35.42 27.32 -8.31
C ASP A 34 35.56 25.95 -7.61
N ARG A 35 34.60 25.64 -6.73
CA ARG A 35 34.53 24.36 -6.01
C ARG A 35 33.16 23.71 -6.15
N ALA A 36 33.09 22.43 -5.84
CA ALA A 36 31.82 21.77 -5.65
C ALA A 36 31.08 22.35 -4.41
N PRO A 37 29.74 22.47 -4.45
CA PRO A 37 28.95 22.83 -3.27
C PRO A 37 29.18 21.83 -2.13
N ASN A 38 29.37 22.33 -0.92
CA ASN A 38 29.51 21.53 0.29
C ASN A 38 28.26 21.69 1.16
N PHE A 39 27.39 20.68 1.12
CA PHE A 39 26.14 20.71 1.88
C PHE A 39 26.24 20.09 3.29
N LEU A 40 27.37 19.46 3.65
CA LEU A 40 27.52 18.81 4.96
C LEU A 40 27.28 19.78 6.13
N PRO A 41 27.83 21.02 6.14
CA PRO A 41 27.55 21.96 7.22
C PRO A 41 26.06 22.34 7.33
N LEU A 42 25.36 22.43 6.19
CA LEU A 42 23.93 22.71 6.18
C LEU A 42 23.13 21.52 6.72
N ILE A 43 23.43 20.30 6.26
CA ILE A 43 22.79 19.08 6.74
C ILE A 43 22.95 18.94 8.26
N HIS A 44 24.15 19.17 8.79
CA HIS A 44 24.42 19.14 10.23
C HIS A 44 23.68 20.26 10.98
N ALA A 45 23.60 21.46 10.42
CA ALA A 45 22.85 22.57 11.01
C ALA A 45 21.33 22.29 11.05
N TRP A 46 20.80 21.51 10.10
CA TRP A 46 19.40 21.06 10.09
C TRP A 46 19.14 19.84 10.97
N GLY A 47 20.16 19.34 11.68
CA GLY A 47 20.09 18.20 12.60
C GLY A 47 20.66 16.89 12.07
N GLY A 48 20.85 16.78 10.75
CA GLY A 48 21.47 15.62 10.10
C GLY A 48 20.67 14.32 10.21
N VAL A 49 21.36 13.19 10.04
CA VAL A 49 20.78 11.84 10.14
C VAL A 49 21.62 11.04 11.12
N THR A 50 20.98 10.46 12.13
CA THR A 50 21.64 9.64 13.15
C THR A 50 21.22 8.18 13.04
N ILE A 51 22.19 7.28 12.84
CA ILE A 51 22.01 5.84 13.02
C ILE A 51 22.10 5.54 14.51
N ALA A 52 20.99 5.16 15.12
CA ALA A 52 20.95 4.72 16.50
C ALA A 52 21.02 3.19 16.57
N TYR A 53 21.96 2.63 17.34
CA TYR A 53 22.17 1.19 17.45
C TYR A 53 22.33 0.74 18.91
N ARG A 54 21.75 -0.42 19.23
CA ARG A 54 21.63 -0.94 20.60
C ARG A 54 22.90 -1.62 21.15
N ARG A 55 23.96 -1.72 20.36
CA ARG A 55 25.25 -2.31 20.74
C ARG A 55 26.37 -1.45 20.16
N HIS A 56 27.62 -1.87 20.29
CA HIS A 56 28.72 -1.16 19.65
C HIS A 56 28.67 -1.25 18.12
N ILE A 57 29.23 -0.24 17.47
CA ILE A 57 29.31 -0.17 16.01
C ILE A 57 29.96 -1.41 15.37
N HIS A 58 31.03 -1.95 15.98
CA HIS A 58 31.78 -3.10 15.48
C HIS A 58 31.00 -4.43 15.60
N GLU A 59 29.96 -4.46 16.42
CA GLU A 59 29.03 -5.59 16.55
C GLU A 59 27.84 -5.49 15.58
N SER A 60 27.70 -4.35 14.90
CA SER A 60 26.60 -4.17 13.96
C SER A 60 26.74 -5.09 12.74
N PRO A 61 25.64 -5.64 12.21
CA PRO A 61 25.68 -6.44 10.99
C PRO A 61 26.30 -5.69 9.81
N ALA A 62 26.07 -4.37 9.73
CA ALA A 62 26.67 -3.51 8.72
C ALA A 62 28.21 -3.55 8.82
N TYR A 63 28.78 -3.38 10.01
CA TYR A 63 30.23 -3.48 10.20
C TYR A 63 30.76 -4.89 9.90
N ILE A 64 30.14 -5.93 10.45
CA ILE A 64 30.63 -7.32 10.31
C ILE A 64 30.52 -7.82 8.86
N SER A 65 29.44 -7.48 8.16
CA SER A 65 29.14 -8.02 6.84
C SER A 65 29.62 -7.13 5.70
N ASN A 66 29.64 -5.79 5.89
CA ASN A 66 30.05 -4.83 4.88
C ASN A 66 30.49 -3.47 5.49
N HIS A 67 31.63 -3.44 6.17
CA HIS A 67 32.14 -2.21 6.82
C HIS A 67 32.37 -1.04 5.84
N GLU A 68 32.55 -1.30 4.54
CA GLU A 68 32.70 -0.25 3.53
C GLU A 68 31.45 0.63 3.38
N GLU A 69 30.25 0.04 3.47
CA GLU A 69 28.99 0.80 3.44
C GLU A 69 28.89 1.76 4.63
N LEU A 70 29.30 1.30 5.81
CA LEU A 70 29.29 2.13 7.01
C LEU A 70 30.32 3.26 6.92
N HIS A 71 31.49 2.99 6.37
CA HIS A 71 32.50 4.01 6.11
C HIS A 71 31.97 5.10 5.17
N LYS A 72 31.34 4.71 4.05
CA LYS A 72 30.73 5.64 3.09
C LYS A 72 29.61 6.46 3.72
N ALA A 73 28.76 5.85 4.55
CA ALA A 73 27.72 6.58 5.27
C ALA A 73 28.29 7.67 6.19
N LEU A 74 29.40 7.40 6.88
CA LEU A 74 30.05 8.41 7.73
C LEU A 74 30.74 9.51 6.91
N GLU A 75 31.29 9.20 5.73
CA GLU A 75 31.82 10.21 4.79
C GLU A 75 30.72 11.15 4.28
N GLU A 76 29.50 10.65 4.09
CA GLU A 76 28.30 11.45 3.76
C GLU A 76 27.73 12.23 4.97
N GLY A 77 28.41 12.20 6.12
CA GLY A 77 28.10 13.00 7.29
C GLY A 77 27.01 12.45 8.21
N LEU A 78 26.67 11.16 8.09
CA LEU A 78 25.76 10.52 9.04
C LEU A 78 26.41 10.43 10.42
N PHE A 79 25.62 10.65 11.45
CA PHE A 79 26.03 10.38 12.83
C PHE A 79 25.76 8.92 13.18
N TYR A 80 26.59 8.34 14.05
CA TYR A 80 26.35 7.03 14.62
C TYR A 80 26.30 7.15 16.13
N ARG A 81 25.18 6.71 16.72
CA ARG A 81 24.98 6.63 18.16
C ARG A 81 24.81 5.17 18.53
N ASP A 82 25.87 4.57 19.04
CA ASP A 82 25.88 3.19 19.51
C ASP A 82 25.40 3.12 20.97
N CYS A 83 25.18 1.90 21.47
CA CYS A 83 24.80 1.65 22.86
C CYS A 83 23.51 2.37 23.32
N VAL A 84 22.49 2.45 22.47
CA VAL A 84 21.23 3.15 22.80
C VAL A 84 19.99 2.38 22.34
N SER A 85 18.92 2.41 23.13
CA SER A 85 17.61 1.83 22.81
C SER A 85 16.52 2.90 22.80
N PRO A 86 15.57 2.89 21.85
CA PRO A 86 14.44 3.81 21.85
C PRO A 86 13.49 3.51 23.02
N VAL A 87 12.98 4.56 23.66
CA VAL A 87 12.03 4.47 24.80
C VAL A 87 10.70 5.12 24.42
N GLU A 88 10.75 6.37 23.96
CA GLU A 88 9.55 7.18 23.73
C GLU A 88 9.77 8.16 22.58
N VAL A 89 8.72 8.38 21.80
CA VAL A 89 8.67 9.46 20.81
C VAL A 89 7.82 10.58 21.41
N THR A 90 8.41 11.75 21.59
CA THR A 90 7.64 12.94 21.97
C THR A 90 7.07 13.60 20.72
N LEU A 91 5.88 14.17 20.86
CA LEU A 91 5.18 14.81 19.75
C LEU A 91 5.12 16.33 19.95
N ASP A 92 5.14 17.06 18.84
CA ASP A 92 4.90 18.50 18.86
C ASP A 92 3.41 18.84 19.02
N ALA A 93 3.08 20.13 19.03
CA ALA A 93 1.70 20.61 19.19
C ALA A 93 0.73 20.17 18.07
N PHE A 94 1.25 19.61 16.96
CA PHE A 94 0.46 19.08 15.85
C PHE A 94 0.41 17.54 15.84
N GLY A 95 1.02 16.87 16.83
CA GLY A 95 1.06 15.42 16.91
C GLY A 95 2.14 14.79 16.02
N HIS A 96 3.07 15.57 15.46
CA HIS A 96 4.19 15.04 14.69
C HIS A 96 5.37 14.69 15.60
N SER A 97 6.19 13.71 15.19
CA SER A 97 7.42 13.36 15.90
C SER A 97 8.30 14.60 16.09
N GLU A 98 8.72 14.85 17.32
CA GLU A 98 9.59 15.97 17.67
C GLU A 98 10.95 15.46 18.16
N THR A 99 10.95 14.55 19.13
CA THR A 99 12.16 13.94 19.66
C THR A 99 12.00 12.45 19.90
N LEU A 100 13.12 11.74 19.84
CA LEU A 100 13.25 10.35 20.26
C LEU A 100 14.06 10.29 21.55
N ILE A 101 13.40 9.90 22.64
CA ILE A 101 14.03 9.62 23.92
C ILE A 101 14.61 8.21 23.84
N MET A 102 15.89 8.11 24.16
CA MET A 102 16.65 6.87 24.10
C MET A 102 17.29 6.62 25.45
N GLN A 103 17.34 5.37 25.87
CA GLN A 103 18.06 4.92 27.05
C GLN A 103 19.44 4.42 26.64
N THR A 104 20.48 4.77 27.37
CA THR A 104 21.82 4.24 27.09
C THR A 104 21.95 2.83 27.64
N ARG A 105 22.79 2.04 26.98
CA ARG A 105 23.04 0.64 27.29
C ARG A 105 24.50 0.40 27.60
N ARG A 106 24.78 -0.58 28.44
CA ARG A 106 26.15 -1.01 28.74
C ARG A 106 26.25 -2.53 28.64
N CYS A 107 27.42 -3.00 28.23
CA CYS A 107 27.76 -4.41 28.24
C CYS A 107 28.55 -4.71 29.52
N ASP A 108 28.13 -5.73 30.28
CA ASP A 108 28.87 -6.19 31.45
C ASP A 108 30.07 -7.08 31.07
N GLU A 109 30.86 -7.47 32.07
CA GLU A 109 32.05 -8.32 31.88
C GLU A 109 31.70 -9.71 31.31
N ASP A 110 30.46 -10.17 31.50
CA ASP A 110 29.95 -11.45 31.00
C ASP A 110 29.37 -11.35 29.57
N GLY A 111 29.40 -10.16 28.96
CA GLY A 111 28.91 -9.93 27.60
C GLY A 111 27.39 -9.69 27.47
N HIS A 112 26.69 -9.48 28.59
CA HIS A 112 25.26 -9.17 28.61
C HIS A 112 25.02 -7.67 28.51
N TRP A 113 24.02 -7.30 27.72
CA TRP A 113 23.64 -5.91 27.48
C TRP A 113 22.48 -5.50 28.37
N HIS A 114 22.68 -4.46 29.18
CA HIS A 114 21.69 -3.91 30.09
C HIS A 114 21.38 -2.46 29.75
N ASP A 115 20.12 -2.06 29.94
CA ASP A 115 19.73 -0.66 29.87
C ASP A 115 20.13 0.03 31.19
N THR A 116 20.56 1.29 31.12
CA THR A 116 21.00 2.09 32.27
C THR A 116 19.96 3.12 32.64
N ASP A 117 20.06 3.75 33.81
CA ASP A 117 19.18 4.88 34.17
C ASP A 117 19.53 6.20 33.45
N GLU A 118 20.48 6.19 32.51
CA GLU A 118 20.88 7.35 31.72
C GLU A 118 20.06 7.42 30.42
N TYR A 119 19.47 8.59 30.17
CA TYR A 119 18.67 8.88 28.98
C TYR A 119 19.34 9.96 28.13
N ILE A 120 19.15 9.87 26.82
CA ILE A 120 19.50 10.91 25.86
C ILE A 120 18.30 11.26 25.01
N THR A 121 18.27 12.50 24.53
CA THR A 121 17.22 13.00 23.65
C THR A 121 17.82 13.32 22.29
N LEU A 122 17.24 12.76 21.23
CA LEU A 122 17.61 13.05 19.85
C LEU A 122 16.46 13.83 19.18
N PRO A 123 16.68 15.05 18.65
CA PRO A 123 15.71 15.70 17.78
C PRO A 123 15.43 14.79 16.57
N ALA A 124 14.16 14.48 16.31
CA ALA A 124 13.79 13.52 15.29
C ALA A 124 12.40 13.84 14.71
N LYS A 125 12.37 14.65 13.65
CA LYS A 125 11.16 14.92 12.87
C LYS A 125 10.72 13.72 12.01
N THR A 126 11.63 12.78 11.75
CA THR A 126 11.37 11.53 11.04
C THR A 126 12.16 10.41 11.71
N ILE A 127 11.48 9.29 11.99
CA ILE A 127 12.07 8.11 12.63
C ILE A 127 11.86 6.92 11.70
N LEU A 128 12.97 6.33 11.26
CA LEU A 128 12.97 5.12 10.43
C LEU A 128 13.50 3.97 11.28
N VAL A 129 12.67 2.94 11.48
CA VAL A 129 13.03 1.78 12.32
C VAL A 129 13.20 0.55 11.44
N ALA A 130 14.41 -0.01 11.44
CA ALA A 130 14.66 -1.33 10.87
C ALA A 130 14.27 -2.41 11.88
N THR A 131 13.03 -2.92 11.80
CA THR A 131 12.46 -3.89 12.75
C THR A 131 12.87 -5.35 12.47
N GLY A 132 13.69 -5.58 11.45
CA GLY A 132 14.13 -6.91 11.00
C GLY A 132 13.31 -7.43 9.81
N ALA A 133 13.72 -8.57 9.28
CA ALA A 133 13.02 -9.25 8.19
C ALA A 133 12.32 -10.50 8.73
N SER A 134 11.09 -10.74 8.29
CA SER A 134 10.41 -12.03 8.43
C SER A 134 10.24 -12.61 7.04
N PRO A 135 10.44 -13.93 6.83
CA PRO A 135 10.21 -14.52 5.52
C PRO A 135 8.78 -14.24 5.04
N ASN A 136 8.65 -13.75 3.81
CA ASN A 136 7.36 -13.47 3.22
C ASN A 136 6.71 -14.77 2.75
N VAL A 137 5.75 -15.28 3.53
CA VAL A 137 4.94 -16.46 3.19
C VAL A 137 3.53 -16.09 2.70
N ALA A 138 3.34 -14.86 2.21
CA ALA A 138 2.03 -14.34 1.81
C ALA A 138 1.31 -15.22 0.79
N TYR A 139 2.06 -15.88 -0.10
CA TYR A 139 1.51 -16.77 -1.11
C TYR A 139 0.69 -17.92 -0.49
N ASP A 140 1.09 -18.49 0.65
CA ASP A 140 0.33 -19.58 1.30
C ASP A 140 -1.00 -19.09 1.88
N PHE A 141 -1.07 -17.84 2.35
CA PHE A 141 -2.32 -17.29 2.86
C PHE A 141 -3.36 -17.11 1.75
N GLU A 142 -2.92 -16.83 0.52
CA GLU A 142 -3.79 -16.66 -0.65
C GLU A 142 -4.10 -18.01 -1.34
N HIS A 143 -3.13 -18.92 -1.31
CA HIS A 143 -3.14 -20.20 -2.00
C HIS A 143 -2.92 -21.34 -1.00
N GLN A 144 -3.88 -21.51 -0.10
CA GLN A 144 -3.79 -22.52 0.96
C GLN A 144 -3.51 -23.91 0.40
N ASN A 145 -2.57 -24.62 1.03
CA ASN A 145 -2.18 -26.00 0.72
C ASN A 145 -1.45 -26.20 -0.62
N LEU A 146 -1.04 -25.14 -1.33
CA LEU A 146 -0.23 -25.28 -2.55
C LEU A 146 1.27 -25.46 -2.26
N LEU A 147 1.79 -24.77 -1.24
CA LEU A 147 3.19 -24.86 -0.81
C LEU A 147 3.26 -25.29 0.65
N LYS A 148 3.95 -26.40 0.93
CA LYS A 148 4.19 -26.86 2.31
C LYS A 148 5.13 -25.91 3.02
N ARG A 149 4.84 -25.66 4.30
CA ARG A 149 5.63 -24.82 5.17
C ARG A 149 5.61 -25.31 6.60
N THR A 150 6.71 -25.04 7.29
CA THR A 150 6.84 -25.21 8.73
C THR A 150 6.94 -23.81 9.36
N LYS A 151 5.94 -23.44 10.18
CA LYS A 151 5.82 -22.08 10.75
C LYS A 151 5.82 -21.02 9.64
N MET A 152 6.76 -20.07 9.68
CA MET A 152 6.89 -18.94 8.73
C MET A 152 7.94 -19.21 7.64
N GLN A 153 8.21 -20.47 7.32
CA GLN A 153 9.24 -20.86 6.34
C GLN A 153 8.71 -21.95 5.43
N TYR A 154 8.87 -21.77 4.12
CA TYR A 154 8.59 -22.83 3.16
C TYR A 154 9.56 -24.00 3.36
N ASP A 155 9.03 -25.21 3.26
CA ASP A 155 9.84 -26.41 3.35
C ASP A 155 10.75 -26.50 2.10
N THR A 156 11.99 -26.94 2.30
CA THR A 156 13.03 -27.01 1.26
C THR A 156 13.01 -28.36 0.55
N TYR A 157 13.14 -28.33 -0.78
CA TYR A 157 13.16 -29.51 -1.66
C TYR A 157 14.33 -29.42 -2.63
N ASP A 158 14.85 -30.57 -3.02
CA ASP A 158 15.83 -30.70 -4.09
C ASP A 158 15.30 -31.62 -5.19
N LEU A 159 15.83 -31.44 -6.40
CA LEU A 159 15.41 -32.20 -7.57
C LEU A 159 16.51 -33.15 -8.00
N ASP A 160 16.23 -34.45 -7.92
CA ASP A 160 17.11 -35.51 -8.37
C ASP A 160 16.44 -36.41 -9.43
N GLU A 161 17.05 -37.54 -9.76
CA GLU A 161 16.57 -38.47 -10.80
C GLU A 161 15.22 -39.14 -10.44
N THR A 162 14.87 -39.20 -9.16
CA THR A 162 13.61 -39.76 -8.66
C THR A 162 12.50 -38.73 -8.57
N GLY A 163 12.81 -37.45 -8.76
CA GLY A 163 11.88 -36.33 -8.69
C GLY A 163 12.22 -35.34 -7.59
N LEU A 164 11.19 -34.60 -7.16
CA LEU A 164 11.31 -33.53 -6.18
C LEU A 164 11.20 -34.11 -4.76
N ASN A 165 12.29 -34.06 -3.99
CA ASN A 165 12.41 -34.69 -2.69
C ASN A 165 12.62 -33.68 -1.54
N PRO A 166 11.97 -33.86 -0.37
CA PRO A 166 12.23 -33.03 0.79
C PRO A 166 13.71 -33.07 1.17
N THR A 167 14.29 -31.91 1.44
CA THR A 167 15.70 -31.76 1.81
C THR A 167 15.78 -30.85 3.03
N ALA A 168 16.66 -31.16 3.98
CA ALA A 168 16.85 -30.27 5.12
C ALA A 168 17.41 -28.91 4.67
N SER A 169 16.96 -27.83 5.31
CA SER A 169 17.59 -26.53 5.11
C SER A 169 19.05 -26.60 5.57
N GLY A 170 19.96 -26.08 4.76
CA GLY A 170 21.37 -26.02 5.13
C GLY A 170 21.59 -25.13 6.36
N GLU A 171 22.47 -25.58 7.26
CA GLU A 171 22.83 -24.87 8.51
C GLU A 171 23.42 -23.47 8.27
N HIS A 172 24.12 -23.28 7.14
CA HIS A 172 24.74 -22.01 6.78
C HIS A 172 24.79 -21.82 5.26
N VAL A 173 25.08 -20.60 4.82
CA VAL A 173 25.10 -20.24 3.39
C VAL A 173 26.09 -21.02 2.52
N LYS A 174 27.03 -21.77 3.11
CA LYS A 174 27.99 -22.64 2.42
C LYS A 174 27.58 -24.13 2.41
N SER A 175 26.45 -24.49 3.02
CA SER A 175 26.00 -25.89 3.14
C SER A 175 25.70 -26.45 1.76
N LYS A 176 26.28 -27.60 1.39
CA LYS A 176 26.11 -28.20 0.05
C LYS A 176 24.64 -28.46 -0.26
N ASP A 177 23.96 -29.07 0.70
CA ASP A 177 22.53 -29.36 0.63
C ASP A 177 21.77 -28.24 1.32
N PHE A 178 20.82 -27.67 0.59
CA PHE A 178 19.99 -26.57 1.07
C PHE A 178 18.58 -26.53 0.47
N GLY A 179 18.32 -27.31 -0.59
CA GLY A 179 17.01 -27.45 -1.24
C GLY A 179 16.47 -26.15 -1.84
N PRO A 180 16.82 -25.78 -3.10
CA PRO A 180 16.43 -24.50 -3.71
C PRO A 180 14.95 -24.41 -4.12
N PHE A 181 14.20 -25.51 -4.02
CA PHE A 181 12.81 -25.61 -4.46
C PHE A 181 11.85 -25.67 -3.27
N THR A 182 10.63 -25.19 -3.51
CA THR A 182 9.48 -25.40 -2.61
C THR A 182 8.89 -26.79 -2.85
N SER A 183 7.82 -27.14 -2.13
CA SER A 183 7.12 -28.42 -2.36
C SER A 183 6.28 -28.50 -3.65
N TYR A 184 6.29 -27.45 -4.49
CA TYR A 184 5.46 -27.43 -5.69
C TYR A 184 6.04 -28.34 -6.79
N ALA A 185 5.23 -29.31 -7.21
CA ALA A 185 5.48 -30.15 -8.37
C ALA A 185 4.16 -30.40 -9.11
N ASP A 186 4.04 -29.92 -10.33
CA ASP A 186 2.92 -30.23 -11.22
C ASP A 186 3.38 -30.28 -12.68
N ASN A 187 3.14 -31.40 -13.38
CA ASN A 187 3.52 -31.56 -14.80
C ASN A 187 4.97 -31.15 -15.12
N ASN A 188 5.95 -31.56 -14.29
CA ASN A 188 7.37 -31.14 -14.36
C ASN A 188 7.62 -29.62 -14.25
N HIS A 189 6.67 -28.88 -13.71
CA HIS A 189 6.86 -27.50 -13.26
C HIS A 189 7.19 -27.48 -11.78
N PHE A 190 8.21 -26.72 -11.44
CA PHE A 190 8.73 -26.56 -10.08
C PHE A 190 8.81 -25.08 -9.74
N VAL A 191 8.69 -24.76 -8.45
CA VAL A 191 8.85 -23.38 -7.95
C VAL A 191 10.09 -23.32 -7.08
N SER A 192 11.11 -22.62 -7.56
CA SER A 192 12.27 -22.21 -6.75
C SER A 192 11.97 -20.94 -5.97
N PHE A 193 12.62 -20.77 -4.83
CA PHE A 193 12.47 -19.59 -3.98
C PHE A 193 13.85 -19.10 -3.55
N LEU A 194 14.11 -17.81 -3.83
CA LEU A 194 15.41 -17.17 -3.69
C LEU A 194 15.32 -16.01 -2.69
N GLY A 195 16.47 -15.54 -2.25
CA GLY A 195 16.62 -14.41 -1.35
C GLY A 195 16.28 -14.75 0.10
N ASP A 196 15.79 -13.74 0.82
CA ASP A 196 15.49 -13.85 2.25
C ASP A 196 14.30 -14.77 2.59
N VAL A 197 13.55 -15.23 1.58
CA VAL A 197 12.48 -16.22 1.78
C VAL A 197 13.07 -17.62 2.02
N HIS A 198 14.29 -17.88 1.55
CA HIS A 198 14.92 -19.19 1.72
C HIS A 198 15.56 -19.32 3.12
N PRO A 199 15.24 -20.36 3.92
CA PRO A 199 15.68 -20.48 5.31
C PRO A 199 17.21 -20.39 5.52
N THR A 200 17.99 -21.07 4.67
CA THR A 200 19.46 -21.06 4.71
C THR A 200 20.10 -19.69 4.40
N PHE A 201 19.41 -18.83 3.64
CA PHE A 201 19.97 -17.57 3.12
C PHE A 201 19.33 -16.33 3.71
N HIS A 202 18.44 -16.49 4.69
CA HIS A 202 17.74 -15.40 5.35
C HIS A 202 18.70 -14.51 6.17
N GLY A 203 18.42 -13.20 6.14
CA GLY A 203 18.83 -12.25 7.18
C GLY A 203 19.73 -11.10 6.70
N ASN A 204 20.29 -11.17 5.49
CA ASN A 204 20.96 -10.02 4.87
C ASN A 204 21.07 -10.16 3.34
N VAL A 205 21.27 -9.04 2.67
CA VAL A 205 21.37 -8.93 1.21
C VAL A 205 22.47 -9.80 0.62
N VAL A 206 23.63 -9.91 1.27
CA VAL A 206 24.76 -10.73 0.78
C VAL A 206 24.37 -12.21 0.72
N ARG A 207 23.69 -12.71 1.76
CA ARG A 207 23.18 -14.09 1.81
C ARG A 207 22.05 -14.28 0.80
N ALA A 208 21.14 -13.30 0.70
CA ALA A 208 20.05 -13.32 -0.27
C ALA A 208 20.57 -13.43 -1.71
N ILE A 209 21.61 -12.67 -2.09
CA ILE A 209 22.26 -12.77 -3.41
C ILE A 209 22.98 -14.11 -3.57
N ALA A 210 23.63 -14.61 -2.52
CA ALA A 210 24.29 -15.92 -2.56
C ALA A 210 23.30 -17.05 -2.89
N SER A 211 22.04 -16.96 -2.44
CA SER A 211 21.01 -17.95 -2.77
C SER A 211 20.82 -18.08 -4.29
N ALA A 212 20.72 -16.97 -5.03
CA ALA A 212 20.53 -16.99 -6.48
C ALA A 212 21.71 -17.64 -7.19
N LYS A 213 22.94 -17.26 -6.81
CA LYS A 213 24.17 -17.84 -7.36
C LYS A 213 24.25 -19.35 -7.13
N ARG A 214 23.86 -19.82 -5.94
CA ARG A 214 23.93 -21.24 -5.56
C ARG A 214 22.78 -22.08 -6.12
N SER A 215 21.60 -21.50 -6.25
CA SER A 215 20.41 -22.16 -6.82
C SER A 215 20.46 -22.24 -8.35
N HIS A 216 21.12 -21.29 -9.02
CA HIS A 216 21.17 -21.22 -10.49
C HIS A 216 21.51 -22.57 -11.16
N PRO A 217 22.61 -23.28 -10.83
CA PRO A 217 22.91 -24.57 -11.47
C PRO A 217 21.82 -25.64 -11.28
N LYS A 218 21.14 -25.64 -10.13
CA LYS A 218 20.05 -26.58 -9.82
C LYS A 218 18.78 -26.24 -10.60
N ILE A 219 18.47 -24.95 -10.74
CA ILE A 219 17.37 -24.46 -11.60
C ILE A 219 17.64 -24.83 -13.06
N MET A 220 18.87 -24.63 -13.56
CA MET A 220 19.23 -25.01 -14.92
C MET A 220 19.10 -26.52 -15.17
N ARG A 221 19.44 -27.35 -14.18
CA ARG A 221 19.21 -28.81 -14.26
C ARG A 221 17.71 -29.12 -14.35
N ALA A 222 16.87 -28.46 -13.55
CA ALA A 222 15.42 -28.64 -13.60
C ALA A 222 14.83 -28.26 -14.96
N LEU A 223 15.24 -27.12 -15.52
CA LEU A 223 14.80 -26.67 -16.84
C LEU A 223 15.21 -27.64 -17.96
N ALA A 224 16.36 -28.32 -17.82
CA ALA A 224 16.81 -29.33 -18.79
C ALA A 224 15.96 -30.62 -18.78
N LEU A 225 15.19 -30.88 -17.72
CA LEU A 225 14.23 -32.00 -17.65
C LEU A 225 12.90 -31.68 -18.35
N SER A 226 12.60 -30.40 -18.53
CA SER A 226 11.43 -29.95 -19.26
C SER A 226 11.67 -30.07 -20.76
N SER A 227 10.65 -30.49 -21.51
CA SER A 227 10.72 -30.42 -22.98
C SER A 227 10.63 -28.96 -23.41
N PRO A 228 11.59 -28.42 -24.19
CA PRO A 228 11.49 -27.07 -24.68
C PRO A 228 10.22 -26.94 -25.54
N ASN A 229 9.38 -25.95 -25.24
CA ASN A 229 8.27 -25.60 -26.13
C ASN A 229 8.86 -25.16 -27.48
N ALA A 230 8.31 -25.69 -28.58
CA ALA A 230 8.81 -25.44 -29.93
C ALA A 230 8.47 -24.04 -30.48
N SER A 231 7.91 -23.14 -29.65
CA SER A 231 7.61 -21.76 -30.07
C SER A 231 8.90 -20.96 -30.22
N ASP A 232 9.02 -20.21 -31.32
CA ASP A 232 10.09 -19.24 -31.45
C ASP A 232 10.00 -18.14 -30.37
N HIS A 233 11.14 -17.53 -30.03
CA HIS A 233 11.22 -16.51 -28.98
C HIS A 233 10.32 -15.30 -29.26
N GLN A 234 10.13 -14.91 -30.52
CA GLN A 234 9.33 -13.75 -30.87
C GLN A 234 7.86 -13.99 -30.57
N SER A 235 7.33 -15.15 -30.98
CA SER A 235 5.97 -15.58 -30.66
C SER A 235 5.73 -15.65 -29.14
N PHE A 236 6.71 -16.13 -28.37
CA PHE A 236 6.62 -16.12 -26.90
C PHE A 236 6.61 -14.70 -26.33
N ALA A 237 7.51 -13.83 -26.78
CA ALA A 237 7.57 -12.45 -26.33
C ALA A 237 6.26 -11.71 -26.65
N ASP A 238 5.73 -11.88 -27.86
CA ASP A 238 4.46 -11.29 -28.29
C ASP A 238 3.28 -11.78 -27.45
N ASP A 239 3.22 -13.08 -27.08
CA ASP A 239 2.22 -13.61 -26.15
C ASP A 239 2.34 -12.99 -24.76
N ILE A 240 3.55 -12.89 -24.22
CA ILE A 240 3.79 -12.27 -22.91
C ILE A 240 3.38 -10.80 -22.92
N HIS A 241 3.73 -10.04 -23.96
CA HIS A 241 3.31 -8.66 -24.12
C HIS A 241 1.80 -8.54 -24.24
N ALA A 242 1.15 -9.37 -25.07
CA ALA A 242 -0.30 -9.37 -25.22
C ALA A 242 -1.03 -9.67 -23.89
N ARG A 243 -0.45 -10.49 -23.02
CA ARG A 243 -1.06 -10.91 -21.75
C ARG A 243 -0.79 -9.95 -20.59
N LEU A 244 0.40 -9.37 -20.53
CA LEU A 244 0.87 -8.59 -19.38
C LEU A 244 0.86 -7.06 -19.60
N ASP A 245 0.93 -6.58 -20.84
CA ASP A 245 0.89 -5.15 -21.10
C ASP A 245 -0.53 -4.63 -20.91
N ALA A 246 -0.68 -3.58 -20.10
CA ALA A 246 -1.95 -2.90 -19.93
C ALA A 246 -1.97 -1.59 -20.75
N LYS A 247 -3.10 -1.34 -21.43
CA LYS A 247 -3.31 -0.14 -22.24
C LYS A 247 -4.70 0.44 -21.96
N LEU A 248 -4.80 1.77 -21.89
CA LEU A 248 -6.10 2.43 -21.79
C LEU A 248 -6.85 2.26 -23.12
N LEU A 249 -8.03 1.65 -23.10
CA LEU A 249 -8.86 1.50 -24.30
C LEU A 249 -9.79 2.70 -24.48
N ASN A 250 -10.43 3.13 -23.41
CA ASN A 250 -11.33 4.28 -23.43
C ASN A 250 -11.44 4.91 -22.04
N LYS A 251 -11.93 6.15 -22.03
CA LYS A 251 -12.35 6.85 -20.83
C LYS A 251 -13.71 7.49 -21.04
N ARG A 252 -14.55 7.49 -20.01
CA ARG A 252 -15.90 8.08 -20.03
C ARG A 252 -16.06 9.00 -18.82
N LEU A 253 -16.46 10.24 -19.06
CA LEU A 253 -16.81 11.16 -17.98
C LEU A 253 -18.15 10.71 -17.36
N LEU A 254 -18.18 10.53 -16.04
CA LEU A 254 -19.38 10.13 -15.29
C LEU A 254 -20.03 11.32 -14.58
N SER A 255 -19.21 12.18 -13.99
CA SER A 255 -19.59 13.44 -13.34
C SER A 255 -18.47 14.46 -13.49
N GLU A 256 -18.61 15.67 -12.94
CA GLU A 256 -17.52 16.67 -12.95
C GLU A 256 -16.23 16.18 -12.27
N SER A 257 -16.33 15.26 -11.32
CA SER A 257 -15.21 14.75 -10.51
C SER A 257 -14.89 13.27 -10.78
N ALA A 258 -15.69 12.54 -11.57
CA ALA A 258 -15.56 11.10 -11.75
C ALA A 258 -15.41 10.69 -13.21
N TRP A 259 -14.44 9.81 -13.46
CA TRP A 259 -14.18 9.19 -14.74
C TRP A 259 -14.19 7.68 -14.63
N GLU A 260 -14.71 7.03 -15.65
CA GLU A 260 -14.54 5.60 -15.87
C GLU A 260 -13.38 5.39 -16.83
N LEU A 261 -12.44 4.52 -16.47
CA LEU A 261 -11.29 4.15 -17.29
C LEU A 261 -11.34 2.65 -17.61
N THR A 262 -11.40 2.30 -18.89
CA THR A 262 -11.38 0.90 -19.34
C THR A 262 -10.02 0.56 -19.90
N PHE A 263 -9.37 -0.46 -19.32
CA PHE A 263 -8.07 -0.95 -19.75
C PHE A 263 -8.21 -2.31 -20.42
N HIS A 264 -7.42 -2.54 -21.46
CA HIS A 264 -7.07 -3.89 -21.89
C HIS A 264 -5.96 -4.38 -20.95
N ALA A 265 -6.23 -5.43 -20.18
CA ALA A 265 -5.31 -6.03 -19.22
C ALA A 265 -5.74 -7.49 -18.97
N PRO A 266 -5.46 -8.43 -19.89
CA PRO A 266 -6.09 -9.75 -19.89
C PRO A 266 -5.87 -10.57 -18.62
N GLU A 267 -4.63 -10.66 -18.14
CA GLU A 267 -4.31 -11.44 -16.94
C GLU A 267 -4.89 -10.81 -15.66
N ALA A 268 -5.01 -9.48 -15.64
CA ALA A 268 -5.59 -8.72 -14.56
C ALA A 268 -7.12 -8.93 -14.52
N ALA A 269 -7.79 -8.81 -15.66
CA ALA A 269 -9.23 -9.03 -15.83
C ALA A 269 -9.64 -10.45 -15.42
N LYS A 270 -8.91 -11.46 -15.90
CA LYS A 270 -9.21 -12.88 -15.63
C LYS A 270 -9.20 -13.24 -14.14
N ARG A 271 -8.37 -12.58 -13.34
CA ARG A 271 -8.23 -12.88 -11.90
C ARG A 271 -9.11 -12.01 -11.00
N PHE A 272 -9.80 -11.03 -11.56
CA PHE A 272 -10.63 -10.12 -10.79
C PHE A 272 -11.71 -10.85 -9.98
N LYS A 273 -11.89 -10.41 -8.73
CA LYS A 273 -13.04 -10.72 -7.90
C LYS A 273 -13.59 -9.43 -7.29
N PRO A 274 -14.92 -9.30 -7.12
CA PRO A 274 -15.52 -8.13 -6.47
C PRO A 274 -14.87 -7.81 -5.13
N GLY A 275 -14.74 -6.51 -4.84
CA GLY A 275 -14.04 -5.98 -3.66
C GLY A 275 -12.54 -5.72 -3.86
N GLN A 276 -11.94 -6.28 -4.92
CA GLN A 276 -10.54 -6.00 -5.26
C GLN A 276 -10.39 -4.67 -6.02
N PHE A 277 -9.16 -4.16 -6.05
CA PHE A 277 -8.80 -2.91 -6.72
C PHE A 277 -7.46 -3.05 -7.45
N TYR A 278 -7.09 -2.00 -8.20
CA TYR A 278 -5.89 -1.96 -9.03
C TYR A 278 -5.04 -0.75 -8.69
N ARG A 279 -3.73 -0.89 -8.84
CA ARG A 279 -2.76 0.20 -8.76
C ARG A 279 -2.50 0.73 -10.18
N LEU A 280 -2.84 1.98 -10.44
CA LEU A 280 -2.59 2.65 -11.72
C LEU A 280 -1.34 3.55 -11.64
N GLN A 281 -0.36 3.24 -12.47
CA GLN A 281 0.92 3.91 -12.81
C GLN A 281 0.99 4.45 -14.26
N ASN A 282 1.43 5.68 -14.57
CA ASN A 282 1.95 5.99 -15.91
C ASN A 282 3.46 5.68 -15.95
N TYR A 283 3.98 5.42 -17.13
CA TYR A 283 5.41 5.21 -17.29
C TYR A 283 6.14 6.56 -17.37
N GLU A 284 7.21 6.73 -16.61
CA GLU A 284 8.02 7.97 -16.64
C GLU A 284 8.52 8.32 -18.06
N THR A 285 8.84 7.30 -18.86
CA THR A 285 9.31 7.43 -20.25
C THR A 285 8.22 7.92 -21.21
N HIS A 286 6.95 7.68 -20.87
CA HIS A 286 5.78 8.12 -21.65
C HIS A 286 5.09 9.35 -21.03
N ALA A 287 5.51 9.75 -19.83
CA ALA A 287 4.92 10.87 -19.12
C ALA A 287 5.14 12.18 -19.90
N ARG A 288 4.03 12.91 -20.12
CA ARG A 288 4.04 14.22 -20.76
C ARG A 288 4.94 15.18 -19.97
N THR A 289 5.61 16.09 -20.68
CA THR A 289 6.39 17.15 -20.04
C THR A 289 5.74 18.50 -20.37
N LYS A 290 5.53 19.34 -19.34
CA LYS A 290 4.99 20.70 -19.50
C LYS A 290 5.81 21.68 -18.67
N HIS A 291 6.29 22.77 -19.27
CA HIS A 291 7.16 23.77 -18.61
C HIS A 291 8.31 23.12 -17.80
N ASN A 292 9.05 22.21 -18.44
CA ASN A 292 10.13 21.40 -17.82
C ASN A 292 9.71 20.56 -16.59
N THR A 293 8.41 20.36 -16.38
CA THR A 293 7.87 19.44 -15.35
C THR A 293 7.40 18.17 -16.02
N ARG A 294 7.94 17.04 -15.59
CA ARG A 294 7.47 15.71 -16.00
C ARG A 294 6.21 15.35 -15.22
N LEU A 295 5.12 15.05 -15.93
CA LEU A 295 3.83 14.68 -15.35
C LEU A 295 3.77 13.17 -15.06
N GLN A 296 4.75 12.68 -14.29
CA GLN A 296 4.69 11.33 -13.73
C GLN A 296 3.73 11.32 -12.55
N MET A 297 2.81 10.37 -12.52
CA MET A 297 1.88 10.25 -11.41
C MET A 297 2.41 9.36 -10.29
N GLU A 298 2.05 9.72 -9.06
CA GLU A 298 2.07 8.77 -7.95
C GLU A 298 1.01 7.67 -8.20
N PRO A 299 1.22 6.45 -7.67
CA PRO A 299 0.30 5.35 -7.89
C PRO A 299 -1.09 5.62 -7.30
N LEU A 300 -2.13 5.37 -8.09
CA LEU A 300 -3.53 5.51 -7.68
C LEU A 300 -4.16 4.14 -7.39
N ALA A 301 -4.89 4.03 -6.28
CA ALA A 301 -5.73 2.87 -5.99
C ALA A 301 -7.10 3.09 -6.64
N LEU A 302 -7.45 2.27 -7.63
CA LEU A 302 -8.71 2.37 -8.37
C LEU A 302 -9.56 1.12 -8.12
N LEU A 303 -10.75 1.30 -7.57
CA LEU A 303 -11.74 0.22 -7.53
C LEU A 303 -12.18 -0.12 -8.94
N ALA A 304 -12.28 -1.40 -9.24
CA ALA A 304 -12.89 -1.86 -10.47
C ALA A 304 -14.41 -1.98 -10.31
N SER A 305 -15.13 -1.41 -11.26
CA SER A 305 -16.60 -1.49 -11.33
C SER A 305 -17.06 -2.74 -12.09
N ARG A 306 -16.22 -3.26 -13.00
CA ARG A 306 -16.45 -4.46 -13.80
C ARG A 306 -15.14 -4.98 -14.39
N ALA A 307 -15.11 -6.27 -14.72
CA ALA A 307 -14.06 -6.88 -15.51
C ALA A 307 -14.70 -7.92 -16.45
N ASP A 308 -14.18 -8.00 -17.66
CA ASP A 308 -14.58 -8.97 -18.68
C ASP A 308 -13.37 -9.88 -18.97
N SER A 309 -13.49 -11.16 -18.60
CA SER A 309 -12.42 -12.14 -18.78
C SER A 309 -12.18 -12.50 -20.24
N ASP A 310 -13.23 -12.44 -21.07
CA ASP A 310 -13.21 -12.92 -22.44
C ASP A 310 -12.64 -11.83 -23.36
N GLN A 311 -12.99 -10.57 -23.10
CA GLN A 311 -12.41 -9.41 -23.76
C GLN A 311 -11.07 -8.97 -23.15
N GLY A 312 -10.71 -9.52 -21.98
CA GLY A 312 -9.50 -9.17 -21.25
C GLY A 312 -9.50 -7.71 -20.79
N THR A 313 -10.66 -7.18 -20.35
CA THR A 313 -10.79 -5.77 -19.98
C THR A 313 -11.14 -5.58 -18.51
N VAL A 314 -10.64 -4.48 -17.93
CA VAL A 314 -11.00 -4.03 -16.59
C VAL A 314 -11.46 -2.59 -16.67
N THR A 315 -12.62 -2.31 -16.10
CA THR A 315 -13.14 -0.95 -15.99
C THR A 315 -13.03 -0.48 -14.55
N THR A 316 -12.41 0.67 -14.36
CA THR A 316 -12.08 1.24 -13.05
C THR A 316 -12.67 2.63 -12.90
N LEU A 317 -12.91 3.03 -11.65
CA LEU A 317 -13.39 4.35 -11.30
C LEU A 317 -12.23 5.23 -10.82
N LEU A 318 -12.06 6.37 -11.48
CA LEU A 318 -11.14 7.43 -11.11
C LEU A 318 -11.93 8.62 -10.53
N ILE A 319 -11.66 8.99 -9.28
CA ILE A 319 -12.19 10.22 -8.68
C ILE A 319 -11.08 11.27 -8.65
N ASN A 320 -11.39 12.47 -9.14
CA ASN A 320 -10.48 13.61 -9.18
C ASN A 320 -10.34 14.25 -7.79
N ARG A 321 -9.28 13.87 -7.06
CA ARG A 321 -8.99 14.38 -5.71
C ARG A 321 -7.58 14.96 -5.54
N GLY A 322 -6.74 14.91 -6.58
CA GLY A 322 -5.35 15.35 -6.47
C GLY A 322 -4.61 15.33 -7.80
N VAL A 323 -3.33 15.72 -7.78
CA VAL A 323 -2.53 15.88 -9.00
C VAL A 323 -2.44 14.60 -9.82
N SER A 324 -2.19 13.45 -9.19
CA SER A 324 -2.10 12.17 -9.89
C SER A 324 -3.40 11.78 -10.60
N SER A 325 -4.56 12.04 -9.99
CA SER A 325 -5.86 11.79 -10.64
C SER A 325 -6.17 12.83 -11.71
N ALA A 326 -5.71 14.08 -11.57
CA ALA A 326 -5.78 15.07 -12.65
C ALA A 326 -4.89 14.70 -13.84
N ILE A 327 -3.69 14.17 -13.62
CA ILE A 327 -2.79 13.65 -14.67
C ILE A 327 -3.44 12.43 -15.35
N ALA A 328 -3.99 11.48 -14.58
CA ALA A 328 -4.63 10.28 -15.13
C ALA A 328 -5.80 10.61 -16.07
N GLN A 329 -6.53 11.71 -15.83
CA GLN A 329 -7.59 12.18 -16.75
C GLN A 329 -7.06 12.61 -18.12
N THR A 330 -5.79 13.01 -18.20
CA THR A 330 -5.17 13.42 -19.47
C THR A 330 -4.75 12.24 -20.34
N MET A 331 -4.73 11.02 -19.79
CA MET A 331 -4.35 9.82 -20.55
C MET A 331 -5.27 9.60 -21.74
N GLU A 332 -4.72 9.08 -22.83
CA GLU A 332 -5.44 8.84 -24.08
C GLU A 332 -5.59 7.36 -24.40
N ALA A 333 -6.60 7.04 -25.21
CA ALA A 333 -6.78 5.68 -25.70
C ALA A 333 -5.51 5.21 -26.46
N GLY A 334 -5.08 3.98 -26.21
CA GLY A 334 -3.83 3.40 -26.71
C GLY A 334 -2.61 3.64 -25.80
N GLU A 335 -2.69 4.56 -24.83
CA GLU A 335 -1.56 4.85 -23.93
C GLU A 335 -1.26 3.66 -23.01
N PRO A 336 0.01 3.22 -22.90
CA PRO A 336 0.39 2.14 -22.00
C PRO A 336 0.34 2.61 -20.54
N ALA A 337 -0.05 1.71 -19.65
CA ALA A 337 -0.14 1.98 -18.22
C ALA A 337 0.36 0.79 -17.40
N SER A 338 0.98 1.07 -16.26
CA SER A 338 1.22 0.06 -15.23
C SER A 338 -0.08 -0.13 -14.44
N LEU A 339 -0.91 -1.11 -14.82
CA LEU A 339 -2.10 -1.51 -14.07
C LEU A 339 -1.81 -2.78 -13.25
N MET A 340 -1.31 -2.63 -12.03
CA MET A 340 -0.96 -3.75 -11.17
C MET A 340 -2.17 -4.18 -10.34
N GLY A 341 -2.58 -5.45 -10.48
CA GLY A 341 -3.64 -6.06 -9.70
C GLY A 341 -4.18 -7.33 -10.35
N PRO A 342 -5.31 -7.86 -9.86
CA PRO A 342 -6.10 -7.32 -8.75
C PRO A 342 -5.37 -7.48 -7.39
N THR A 343 -5.50 -6.47 -6.53
CA THR A 343 -5.00 -6.49 -5.14
C THR A 343 -6.14 -6.14 -4.16
N GLY A 344 -5.85 -6.11 -2.86
CA GLY A 344 -6.87 -6.09 -1.82
C GLY A 344 -7.51 -7.46 -1.58
N VAL A 345 -8.39 -7.51 -0.58
CA VAL A 345 -9.21 -8.69 -0.28
C VAL A 345 -10.47 -8.68 -1.14
N ARG A 346 -10.88 -9.86 -1.65
CA ARG A 346 -12.18 -10.02 -2.30
C ARG A 346 -13.32 -9.98 -1.28
N SER A 347 -14.47 -9.43 -1.67
CA SER A 347 -15.70 -9.51 -0.88
C SER A 347 -16.10 -10.98 -0.70
N LYS A 348 -16.51 -11.35 0.52
CA LYS A 348 -17.01 -12.69 0.80
C LYS A 348 -18.46 -12.79 0.35
N ILE A 349 -18.76 -13.60 -0.66
CA ILE A 349 -20.15 -13.91 -1.02
C ILE A 349 -20.71 -14.91 0.01
N PRO A 350 -21.87 -14.65 0.63
CA PRO A 350 -22.50 -15.57 1.57
C PRO A 350 -22.84 -16.92 0.92
N ASN A 351 -22.71 -18.02 1.67
CA ASN A 351 -23.15 -19.36 1.21
C ASN A 351 -24.66 -19.58 1.38
N THR A 352 -25.31 -18.73 2.16
CA THR A 352 -26.75 -18.75 2.43
C THR A 352 -27.31 -17.36 2.14
N PRO A 353 -28.57 -17.23 1.67
CA PRO A 353 -29.20 -15.93 1.45
C PRO A 353 -29.10 -15.03 2.67
N GLN A 354 -28.68 -13.78 2.46
CA GLN A 354 -28.53 -12.74 3.49
C GLN A 354 -29.04 -11.42 2.92
N ASN A 355 -29.72 -10.62 3.76
CA ASN A 355 -30.08 -9.24 3.42
C ASN A 355 -28.84 -8.35 3.53
N ILE A 356 -28.48 -7.70 2.42
CA ILE A 356 -27.27 -6.89 2.31
C ILE A 356 -27.64 -5.42 2.19
N LEU A 357 -27.03 -4.58 3.02
CA LEU A 357 -27.04 -3.13 2.88
C LEU A 357 -25.65 -2.63 2.47
N ILE A 358 -25.59 -1.84 1.42
CA ILE A 358 -24.39 -1.11 1.00
C ILE A 358 -24.67 0.38 1.20
N ILE A 359 -23.87 1.06 2.02
CA ILE A 359 -23.90 2.52 2.19
C ILE A 359 -22.68 3.09 1.47
N ALA A 360 -22.90 3.81 0.37
CA ALA A 360 -21.87 4.11 -0.60
C ALA A 360 -21.80 5.60 -0.97
N ASN A 361 -20.60 6.18 -0.88
CA ASN A 361 -20.24 7.38 -1.63
C ASN A 361 -19.87 7.03 -3.09
N GLU A 362 -19.31 7.98 -3.83
CA GLU A 362 -18.96 7.82 -5.25
C GLU A 362 -18.06 6.60 -5.49
N ILE A 363 -17.06 6.40 -4.62
CA ILE A 363 -16.14 5.25 -4.67
C ILE A 363 -16.91 3.94 -4.44
N GLY A 364 -17.79 3.93 -3.44
CA GLY A 364 -18.63 2.78 -3.12
C GLY A 364 -19.62 2.38 -4.23
N LEU A 365 -19.99 3.30 -5.14
CA LEU A 365 -20.86 2.96 -6.27
C LEU A 365 -20.19 1.97 -7.24
N ALA A 366 -18.88 2.12 -7.47
CA ALA A 366 -18.13 1.13 -8.27
C ALA A 366 -18.09 -0.23 -7.59
N TYR A 367 -17.88 -0.26 -6.27
CA TYR A 367 -17.94 -1.49 -5.49
C TYR A 367 -19.31 -2.16 -5.58
N ALA A 368 -20.39 -1.39 -5.39
CA ALA A 368 -21.76 -1.89 -5.47
C ALA A 368 -22.06 -2.47 -6.86
N LEU A 369 -21.60 -1.81 -7.92
CA LEU A 369 -21.79 -2.27 -9.29
C LEU A 369 -21.06 -3.60 -9.55
N ALA A 370 -19.83 -3.74 -9.05
CA ALA A 370 -19.05 -4.96 -9.21
C ALA A 370 -19.57 -6.14 -8.37
N LEU A 371 -20.07 -5.86 -7.17
CA LEU A 371 -20.45 -6.90 -6.20
C LEU A 371 -21.88 -7.41 -6.38
N THR A 372 -22.82 -6.52 -6.67
CA THR A 372 -24.26 -6.84 -6.68
C THR A 372 -24.61 -8.04 -7.58
N PRO A 373 -24.04 -8.21 -8.79
CA PRO A 373 -24.32 -9.40 -9.61
C PRO A 373 -24.01 -10.71 -8.87
N ALA A 374 -22.85 -10.81 -8.22
CA ALA A 374 -22.45 -12.01 -7.49
C ALA A 374 -23.31 -12.26 -6.23
N LEU A 375 -23.85 -11.21 -5.61
CA LEU A 375 -24.80 -11.34 -4.50
C LEU A 375 -26.17 -11.84 -4.97
N ARG A 376 -26.64 -11.37 -6.14
CA ARG A 376 -27.89 -11.86 -6.74
C ARG A 376 -27.81 -13.32 -7.13
N ASP A 377 -26.70 -13.76 -7.72
CA ASP A 377 -26.47 -15.18 -8.03
C ASP A 377 -26.51 -16.05 -6.77
N ALA A 378 -26.15 -15.47 -5.62
CA ALA A 378 -26.25 -16.09 -4.30
C ALA A 378 -27.63 -15.88 -3.61
N ASN A 379 -28.63 -15.36 -4.32
CA ASN A 379 -29.98 -15.05 -3.81
C ASN A 379 -29.97 -14.12 -2.58
N CYS A 380 -29.00 -13.22 -2.49
CA CYS A 380 -28.92 -12.22 -1.43
C CYS A 380 -29.58 -10.91 -1.91
N PRO A 381 -30.70 -10.45 -1.33
CA PRO A 381 -31.28 -9.17 -1.69
C PRO A 381 -30.37 -8.03 -1.24
N VAL A 382 -30.26 -7.00 -2.08
CA VAL A 382 -29.35 -5.86 -1.91
C VAL A 382 -30.13 -4.56 -1.83
N THR A 383 -29.99 -3.87 -0.70
CA THR A 383 -30.38 -2.46 -0.56
C THR A 383 -29.14 -1.58 -0.69
N LEU A 384 -29.21 -0.58 -1.56
CA LEU A 384 -28.18 0.45 -1.71
C LEU A 384 -28.67 1.77 -1.11
N LEU A 385 -27.90 2.34 -0.19
CA LEU A 385 -28.01 3.74 0.24
C LEU A 385 -26.82 4.51 -0.33
N ALA A 386 -27.03 5.15 -1.48
CA ALA A 386 -26.05 6.00 -2.14
C ALA A 386 -26.15 7.44 -1.63
N TYR A 387 -25.02 8.04 -1.28
CA TYR A 387 -24.94 9.42 -0.83
C TYR A 387 -23.84 10.20 -1.55
N ALA A 388 -24.07 11.48 -1.80
CA ALA A 388 -23.09 12.39 -2.38
C ALA A 388 -23.43 13.83 -1.97
N GLU A 389 -22.47 14.76 -2.05
CA GLU A 389 -22.74 16.16 -1.72
C GLU A 389 -23.74 16.79 -2.69
N ASN A 390 -23.61 16.50 -4.00
CA ASN A 390 -24.48 17.05 -5.03
C ASN A 390 -25.13 15.95 -5.87
N LYS A 391 -26.34 16.22 -6.38
CA LYS A 391 -27.05 15.28 -7.28
C LYS A 391 -26.26 14.94 -8.54
N LYS A 392 -25.42 15.86 -9.02
CA LYS A 392 -24.57 15.68 -10.21
C LYS A 392 -23.43 14.67 -9.99
N ASP A 393 -23.15 14.32 -8.75
CA ASP A 393 -22.09 13.37 -8.39
C ASP A 393 -22.61 11.91 -8.42
N PHE A 394 -23.91 11.71 -8.66
CA PHE A 394 -24.48 10.39 -8.86
C PHE A 394 -24.30 9.90 -10.30
N PHE A 395 -23.74 8.69 -10.41
CA PHE A 395 -23.58 7.95 -11.66
C PHE A 395 -23.93 6.48 -11.43
N TYR A 396 -24.04 5.70 -12.52
CA TYR A 396 -24.54 4.31 -12.52
C TYR A 396 -25.97 4.13 -11.98
N GLN A 397 -26.77 5.19 -11.85
CA GLN A 397 -28.11 5.10 -11.25
C GLN A 397 -29.00 4.07 -11.96
N ASP A 398 -29.08 4.12 -13.29
CA ASP A 398 -29.90 3.20 -14.06
C ASP A 398 -29.44 1.74 -13.94
N GLU A 399 -28.13 1.50 -13.85
CA GLU A 399 -27.56 0.16 -13.68
C GLU A 399 -27.86 -0.36 -12.27
N LEU A 400 -27.58 0.44 -11.24
CA LEU A 400 -27.76 0.06 -9.84
C LEU A 400 -29.23 -0.08 -9.45
N ASN A 401 -30.13 0.76 -9.97
CA ASN A 401 -31.58 0.64 -9.74
C ASN A 401 -32.17 -0.64 -10.35
N LYS A 402 -31.53 -1.21 -11.40
CA LYS A 402 -31.93 -2.50 -11.98
C LYS A 402 -31.31 -3.70 -11.24
N LEU A 403 -30.10 -3.50 -10.72
CA LEU A 403 -29.34 -4.54 -10.04
C LEU A 403 -29.79 -4.73 -8.59
N CYS A 404 -29.95 -3.66 -7.82
CA CYS A 404 -30.36 -3.72 -6.42
C CYS A 404 -31.88 -3.88 -6.28
N ASP A 405 -32.33 -4.52 -5.21
CA ASP A 405 -33.74 -4.68 -4.87
C ASP A 405 -34.36 -3.38 -4.39
N ASN A 406 -33.58 -2.58 -3.65
CA ASN A 406 -33.97 -1.24 -3.22
C ASN A 406 -32.78 -0.27 -3.35
N THR A 407 -33.06 0.95 -3.75
CA THR A 407 -32.05 2.01 -3.89
C THR A 407 -32.55 3.32 -3.30
N HIS A 408 -31.71 3.97 -2.51
CA HIS A 408 -31.93 5.29 -1.95
C HIS A 408 -30.79 6.20 -2.38
N TRP A 409 -31.11 7.37 -2.95
CA TRP A 409 -30.12 8.33 -3.46
C TRP A 409 -30.30 9.66 -2.70
N ILE A 410 -29.34 10.01 -1.85
CA ILE A 410 -29.48 11.12 -0.90
C ILE A 410 -28.36 12.14 -1.00
N THR A 411 -28.70 13.43 -0.87
CA THR A 411 -27.70 14.51 -0.75
C THR A 411 -27.49 14.99 0.68
N ASP A 412 -28.14 14.35 1.65
CA ASP A 412 -27.91 14.59 3.07
C ASP A 412 -26.98 13.51 3.63
N SER A 413 -26.54 13.68 4.87
CA SER A 413 -25.64 12.71 5.49
C SER A 413 -26.37 11.38 5.80
N PRO A 414 -25.74 10.21 5.53
CA PRO A 414 -26.36 8.91 5.76
C PRO A 414 -26.87 8.74 7.18
N GLU A 415 -26.14 9.21 8.19
CA GLU A 415 -26.54 9.09 9.58
C GLU A 415 -27.87 9.81 9.89
N LYS A 416 -28.11 11.00 9.32
CA LYS A 416 -29.39 11.71 9.49
C LYS A 416 -30.52 11.03 8.73
N TYR A 417 -30.23 10.55 7.53
CA TYR A 417 -31.23 9.87 6.72
C TYR A 417 -31.69 8.58 7.40
N LEU A 418 -30.76 7.79 7.95
CA LEU A 418 -31.06 6.56 8.68
C LEU A 418 -31.85 6.81 9.99
N MET A 419 -31.68 7.97 10.63
CA MET A 419 -32.49 8.35 11.79
C MET A 419 -33.96 8.60 11.44
N THR A 420 -34.25 9.05 10.22
CA THR A 420 -35.62 9.31 9.73
C THR A 420 -36.21 8.15 8.94
N HIS A 421 -35.36 7.26 8.42
CA HIS A 421 -35.71 6.06 7.65
C HIS A 421 -35.07 4.80 8.26
N PRO A 422 -35.32 4.49 9.55
CA PRO A 422 -34.71 3.38 10.28
C PRO A 422 -35.00 1.99 9.68
N GLU A 423 -36.08 1.87 8.90
CA GLU A 423 -36.48 0.64 8.23
C GLU A 423 -35.42 0.10 7.26
N ILE A 424 -34.53 0.95 6.74
CA ILE A 424 -33.45 0.55 5.83
C ILE A 424 -32.44 -0.38 6.53
N ILE A 425 -32.18 -0.16 7.82
CA ILE A 425 -31.27 -0.97 8.64
C ILE A 425 -31.95 -2.25 9.11
N LYS A 426 -33.26 -2.20 9.32
CA LYS A 426 -34.00 -3.29 9.94
C LYS A 426 -33.91 -4.55 9.09
N GLY A 427 -33.48 -5.65 9.73
CA GLY A 427 -33.44 -6.95 9.09
C GLY A 427 -32.21 -7.23 8.22
N GLN A 428 -31.25 -6.30 8.14
CA GLN A 428 -30.01 -6.47 7.39
C GLN A 428 -29.03 -7.42 8.11
N ASP A 429 -28.52 -8.42 7.41
CA ASP A 429 -27.56 -9.40 7.93
C ASP A 429 -26.11 -8.92 7.79
N ARG A 430 -25.85 -8.15 6.73
CA ARG A 430 -24.53 -7.58 6.46
C ARG A 430 -24.65 -6.15 5.95
N ILE A 431 -23.80 -5.29 6.48
CA ILE A 431 -23.74 -3.87 6.12
C ILE A 431 -22.31 -3.52 5.74
N THR A 432 -22.11 -2.91 4.58
CA THR A 432 -20.80 -2.42 4.13
C THR A 432 -20.85 -0.91 3.96
N LEU A 433 -19.89 -0.20 4.55
CA LEU A 433 -19.84 1.24 4.59
C LEU A 433 -18.63 1.75 3.79
N PHE A 434 -18.87 2.68 2.88
CA PHE A 434 -17.84 3.45 2.19
C PHE A 434 -17.96 4.91 2.62
N GLY A 435 -16.88 5.46 3.18
CA GLY A 435 -16.84 6.83 3.66
C GLY A 435 -15.52 7.18 4.33
N ASP A 436 -15.42 8.41 4.79
CA ASP A 436 -14.30 8.87 5.60
C ASP A 436 -14.41 8.35 7.06
N ALA A 437 -13.38 8.63 7.86
CA ALA A 437 -13.36 8.23 9.27
C ALA A 437 -14.56 8.80 10.06
N CYS A 438 -15.05 10.00 9.69
CA CYS A 438 -16.17 10.66 10.36
C CYS A 438 -17.48 9.89 10.16
N LEU A 439 -17.81 9.56 8.91
CA LEU A 439 -19.02 8.78 8.61
C LEU A 439 -18.97 7.42 9.31
N LEU A 440 -17.86 6.69 9.19
CA LEU A 440 -17.74 5.37 9.81
C LEU A 440 -17.95 5.44 11.34
N LYS A 441 -17.36 6.44 11.99
CA LYS A 441 -17.52 6.71 13.43
C LYS A 441 -18.98 7.05 13.78
N ASN A 442 -19.65 7.86 12.98
CA ASN A 442 -21.06 8.23 13.20
C ASN A 442 -22.00 7.02 13.06
N ILE A 443 -21.81 6.18 12.05
CA ILE A 443 -22.61 4.96 11.88
C ILE A 443 -22.33 3.96 13.02
N GLN A 444 -21.08 3.86 13.49
CA GLN A 444 -20.74 3.04 14.66
C GLN A 444 -21.50 3.53 15.90
N ALA A 445 -21.55 4.85 16.13
CA ALA A 445 -22.29 5.44 17.26
C ALA A 445 -23.80 5.21 17.15
N LEU A 446 -24.39 5.27 15.96
CA LEU A 446 -25.80 4.92 15.76
C LEU A 446 -26.08 3.45 16.10
N ARG A 447 -25.17 2.55 15.72
CA ARG A 447 -25.27 1.10 15.97
C ARG A 447 -25.12 0.73 17.43
N SER A 448 -24.25 1.40 18.19
CA SER A 448 -24.10 1.16 19.63
C SER A 448 -25.06 1.99 20.49
N GLY A 449 -25.71 2.99 19.91
CA GLY A 449 -26.62 3.91 20.60
C GLY A 449 -28.04 3.87 20.05
N THR A 450 -28.48 4.98 19.45
CA THR A 450 -29.89 5.29 19.20
C THR A 450 -30.62 4.27 18.31
N LEU A 451 -29.92 3.67 17.34
CA LEU A 451 -30.51 2.70 16.41
C LEU A 451 -30.13 1.25 16.76
N ALA A 452 -29.48 0.97 17.89
CA ALA A 452 -28.99 -0.36 18.27
C ALA A 452 -30.06 -1.45 18.18
N HIS A 453 -31.29 -1.15 18.61
CA HIS A 453 -32.44 -2.06 18.60
C HIS A 453 -32.94 -2.45 17.20
N LEU A 454 -32.48 -1.78 16.14
CA LEU A 454 -32.86 -2.06 14.75
C LEU A 454 -31.84 -2.94 14.02
N PHE A 455 -30.59 -2.94 14.48
CA PHE A 455 -29.58 -3.85 13.96
C PHE A 455 -29.85 -5.26 14.51
N LYS A 456 -29.74 -6.28 13.65
CA LYS A 456 -29.68 -7.66 14.14
C LYS A 456 -28.45 -7.80 15.05
N PRO A 457 -28.55 -8.47 16.22
CA PRO A 457 -27.40 -8.71 17.09
C PRO A 457 -26.22 -9.39 16.37
N GLU A 458 -26.52 -10.27 15.43
CA GLU A 458 -25.57 -11.00 14.60
C GLU A 458 -25.15 -10.28 13.30
N ALA A 459 -25.70 -9.08 13.04
CA ALA A 459 -25.38 -8.32 11.83
C ALA A 459 -23.88 -8.01 11.76
N ARG A 460 -23.28 -8.34 10.62
CA ARG A 460 -21.86 -8.09 10.34
C ARG A 460 -21.70 -6.75 9.63
N VAL A 461 -21.05 -5.79 10.29
CA VAL A 461 -20.87 -4.43 9.76
C VAL A 461 -19.41 -4.17 9.47
N TYR A 462 -19.13 -3.70 8.26
CA TYR A 462 -17.77 -3.46 7.77
C TYR A 462 -17.61 -2.01 7.34
N GLY A 463 -16.48 -1.41 7.72
CA GLY A 463 -16.01 -0.15 7.17
C GLY A 463 -14.90 -0.40 6.15
N SER A 464 -15.00 0.23 4.99
CA SER A 464 -14.00 0.15 3.92
C SER A 464 -12.93 1.22 4.15
N VAL A 465 -11.77 0.80 4.66
CA VAL A 465 -10.67 1.68 5.08
C VAL A 465 -9.63 1.77 3.96
N HIS A 466 -9.81 2.71 3.05
CA HIS A 466 -8.86 2.99 1.97
C HIS A 466 -7.86 4.06 2.42
N SER A 467 -6.95 3.66 3.32
CA SER A 467 -5.83 4.51 3.79
C SER A 467 -4.87 4.89 2.64
N THR A 468 -3.92 5.78 2.91
CA THR A 468 -2.86 6.13 1.94
C THR A 468 -2.08 4.88 1.53
N MET A 469 -1.87 4.65 0.23
CA MET A 469 -1.19 3.46 -0.27
C MET A 469 -0.08 3.84 -1.26
N GLN A 470 1.05 3.13 -1.21
CA GLN A 470 2.16 3.33 -2.14
C GLN A 470 2.41 2.07 -2.99
N CYS A 471 2.77 0.94 -2.34
CA CYS A 471 3.08 -0.30 -3.06
C CYS A 471 1.83 -1.07 -3.51
N MET A 472 0.80 -1.12 -2.65
CA MET A 472 -0.38 -1.97 -2.81
C MET A 472 -0.07 -3.47 -2.96
N LEU A 473 1.08 -3.92 -2.41
CA LEU A 473 1.61 -5.29 -2.45
C LEU A 473 1.35 -6.08 -1.15
N LYS A 474 0.26 -5.77 -0.43
CA LYS A 474 -0.22 -6.54 0.73
C LYS A 474 0.83 -6.76 1.83
N GLY A 475 1.37 -5.66 2.38
CA GLY A 475 2.24 -5.72 3.57
C GLY A 475 3.72 -5.47 3.34
N VAL A 476 4.10 -4.91 2.19
CA VAL A 476 5.50 -4.60 1.86
C VAL A 476 5.95 -3.24 2.44
N CYS A 477 5.29 -2.13 2.08
CA CYS A 477 5.80 -0.78 2.41
C CYS A 477 5.25 -0.15 3.70
N ALA A 478 4.23 -0.73 4.32
CA ALA A 478 3.52 -0.19 5.50
C ALA A 478 2.87 1.21 5.37
N GLN A 479 2.98 1.93 4.24
CA GLN A 479 2.26 3.21 4.06
C GLN A 479 0.77 3.14 4.44
N CYS A 480 0.11 2.05 4.05
CA CYS A 480 -1.31 1.78 4.30
C CYS A 480 -1.61 1.10 5.65
N LEU A 481 -0.67 1.12 6.59
CA LEU A 481 -0.86 0.51 7.91
C LEU A 481 -1.99 1.21 8.66
N GLN A 482 -2.85 0.44 9.31
CA GLN A 482 -3.96 0.91 10.13
C GLN A 482 -3.96 0.12 11.43
N TRP A 483 -4.31 0.77 12.54
CA TRP A 483 -4.55 0.06 13.78
C TRP A 483 -5.98 -0.44 13.88
N GLN A 484 -6.12 -1.63 14.44
CA GLN A 484 -7.36 -2.11 15.02
C GLN A 484 -7.32 -1.96 16.53
N ILE A 485 -8.49 -1.68 17.11
CA ILE A 485 -8.72 -1.62 18.55
C ILE A 485 -9.59 -2.79 19.02
N ASP A 486 -9.44 -3.13 20.29
CA ASP A 486 -10.44 -3.93 21.00
C ASP A 486 -11.61 -3.01 21.41
N PRO A 487 -12.84 -3.27 20.94
CA PRO A 487 -14.00 -2.42 21.26
C PRO A 487 -14.35 -2.38 22.75
N ALA A 488 -13.94 -3.38 23.55
CA ALA A 488 -14.21 -3.39 24.99
C ALA A 488 -13.22 -2.52 25.79
N THR A 489 -11.95 -2.48 25.35
CA THR A 489 -10.89 -1.78 26.10
C THR A 489 -10.43 -0.48 25.44
N GLY A 490 -10.76 -0.26 24.18
CA GLY A 490 -10.27 0.85 23.35
C GLY A 490 -8.78 0.75 23.00
N LYS A 491 -8.08 -0.31 23.43
CA LYS A 491 -6.64 -0.46 23.22
C LYS A 491 -6.36 -1.00 21.83
N ARG A 492 -5.29 -0.50 21.20
CA ARG A 492 -4.76 -1.04 19.94
C ARG A 492 -4.35 -2.50 20.13
N THR A 493 -4.83 -3.38 19.25
CA THR A 493 -4.60 -4.82 19.32
C THR A 493 -3.81 -5.36 18.15
N LYS A 494 -4.07 -4.86 16.93
CA LYS A 494 -3.51 -5.43 15.71
C LYS A 494 -3.26 -4.36 14.67
N ALA A 495 -2.07 -4.38 14.07
CA ALA A 495 -1.78 -3.58 12.89
C ALA A 495 -2.23 -4.34 11.63
N VAL A 496 -2.90 -3.65 10.72
CA VAL A 496 -3.46 -4.20 9.48
C VAL A 496 -3.00 -3.37 8.30
N PHE A 497 -2.55 -4.01 7.24
CA PHE A 497 -2.27 -3.32 5.98
C PHE A 497 -3.56 -3.19 5.19
N ALA A 498 -4.06 -1.97 4.99
CA ALA A 498 -5.30 -1.73 4.26
C ALA A 498 -5.26 -2.28 2.82
N CYS A 499 -4.09 -2.29 2.16
CA CYS A 499 -3.97 -2.93 0.84
C CYS A 499 -4.11 -4.47 0.85
N SER A 500 -4.04 -5.10 2.03
CA SER A 500 -4.29 -6.52 2.23
C SER A 500 -5.69 -6.81 2.79
N TRP A 501 -6.24 -5.89 3.59
CA TRP A 501 -7.53 -6.07 4.25
C TRP A 501 -8.21 -4.71 4.47
N GLN A 502 -8.74 -4.15 3.38
CA GLN A 502 -9.42 -2.85 3.37
C GLN A 502 -10.77 -2.87 4.08
N ASP A 503 -11.54 -3.97 3.99
CA ASP A 503 -12.87 -4.07 4.60
C ASP A 503 -12.77 -4.66 6.01
N GLN A 504 -12.82 -3.79 7.02
CA GLN A 504 -12.58 -4.15 8.42
C GLN A 504 -13.89 -4.16 9.23
N PRO A 505 -14.03 -5.03 10.25
CA PRO A 505 -15.16 -4.96 11.18
C PRO A 505 -15.25 -3.55 11.79
N LEU A 506 -16.42 -2.93 11.72
CA LEU A 506 -16.59 -1.51 12.05
C LEU A 506 -16.15 -1.18 13.48
N GLU A 507 -16.43 -2.06 14.44
CA GLU A 507 -16.12 -1.90 15.86
C GLU A 507 -14.61 -1.96 16.17
N MET A 508 -13.82 -2.50 15.26
CA MET A 508 -12.38 -2.68 15.44
C MET A 508 -11.56 -1.54 14.85
N ILE A 509 -12.13 -0.59 14.10
CA ILE A 509 -11.35 0.43 13.39
C ILE A 509 -10.88 1.52 14.37
N ASP A 510 -9.58 1.82 14.38
CA ASP A 510 -9.03 3.02 15.03
C ASP A 510 -9.27 4.24 14.12
N PHE A 511 -10.40 4.92 14.29
CA PHE A 511 -10.77 6.06 13.43
C PHE A 511 -9.83 7.26 13.56
N ASP A 512 -9.26 7.46 14.76
CA ASP A 512 -8.34 8.58 14.99
C ASP A 512 -7.03 8.31 14.25
N ASN A 513 -6.51 7.07 14.31
CA ASN A 513 -5.37 6.66 13.48
C ASN A 513 -5.66 6.76 11.98
N TYR A 514 -6.86 6.37 11.54
CA TYR A 514 -7.24 6.46 10.13
C TYR A 514 -7.26 7.92 9.63
N ALA A 515 -7.82 8.84 10.43
CA ALA A 515 -7.85 10.26 10.13
C ALA A 515 -6.44 10.87 10.08
N GLU A 516 -5.60 10.60 11.09
CA GLU A 516 -4.21 11.08 11.14
C GLU A 516 -3.40 10.66 9.92
N ARG A 517 -3.48 9.38 9.52
CA ARG A 517 -2.74 8.86 8.37
C ARG A 517 -3.18 9.44 7.04
N SER A 518 -4.39 9.97 6.95
CA SER A 518 -4.90 10.64 5.75
C SER A 518 -4.35 12.06 5.60
N LEU A 519 -3.74 12.64 6.64
CA LEU A 519 -3.21 14.00 6.64
C LEU A 519 -1.69 14.08 6.47
N GLN A 520 -1.00 12.93 6.51
CA GLN A 520 0.47 12.86 6.59
C GLN A 520 1.21 13.65 5.49
N ASN A 521 0.64 13.73 4.28
CA ASN A 521 1.29 14.35 3.11
C ASN A 521 0.68 15.70 2.69
N LYS A 522 -0.18 16.29 3.54
CA LYS A 522 -1.03 17.43 3.15
C LYS A 522 -0.27 18.63 2.59
N MET A 523 0.88 18.98 3.18
CA MET A 523 1.73 20.07 2.68
C MET A 523 2.20 19.79 1.25
N SER A 524 2.80 18.62 1.02
CA SER A 524 3.33 18.20 -0.29
C SER A 524 2.22 18.07 -1.34
N GLU A 525 1.06 17.54 -0.97
CA GLU A 525 -0.11 17.44 -1.85
C GLU A 525 -0.62 18.82 -2.26
N THR A 526 -0.71 19.75 -1.30
CA THR A 526 -1.13 21.14 -1.56
C THR A 526 -0.14 21.84 -2.48
N LEU A 527 1.17 21.71 -2.22
CA LEU A 527 2.21 22.30 -3.05
C LEU A 527 2.18 21.72 -4.48
N SER A 528 2.04 20.40 -4.60
CA SER A 528 1.96 19.72 -5.90
C SER A 528 0.74 20.20 -6.68
N ARG A 529 -0.42 20.35 -6.03
CA ARG A 529 -1.63 20.87 -6.64
C ARG A 529 -1.43 22.30 -7.16
N LEU A 530 -0.89 23.18 -6.33
CA LEU A 530 -0.62 24.56 -6.73
C LEU A 530 0.38 24.65 -7.89
N TRP A 531 1.41 23.80 -7.90
CA TRP A 531 2.34 23.70 -9.02
C TRP A 531 1.64 23.21 -10.29
N TYR A 532 0.85 22.14 -10.19
CA TYR A 532 0.09 21.58 -11.30
C TYR A 532 -0.90 22.60 -11.90
N GLU A 533 -1.61 23.34 -11.05
CA GLU A 533 -2.48 24.44 -11.48
C GLU A 533 -1.67 25.56 -12.15
N HIS A 534 -0.53 25.95 -11.57
CA HIS A 534 0.33 27.00 -12.13
C HIS A 534 0.81 26.66 -13.55
N ILE A 535 1.32 25.44 -13.77
CA ILE A 535 1.79 25.02 -15.09
C ILE A 535 0.64 24.78 -16.09
N ASN A 536 -0.60 24.62 -15.61
CA ASN A 536 -1.78 24.40 -16.44
C ASN A 536 -2.63 25.63 -16.71
N LYS A 537 -2.40 26.75 -16.03
CA LYS A 537 -2.98 28.03 -16.43
C LYS A 537 -2.55 28.34 -17.85
N GLU A 538 -3.51 28.44 -18.77
CA GLU A 538 -3.27 29.05 -20.07
C GLU A 538 -2.77 30.46 -19.81
N VAL A 539 -1.56 30.78 -20.29
CA VAL A 539 -1.12 32.17 -20.30
C VAL A 539 -1.93 32.86 -21.40
N THR A 540 -3.09 33.39 -21.03
CA THR A 540 -3.74 34.44 -21.81
C THR A 540 -2.78 35.62 -21.84
N HIS A 541 -1.91 35.64 -22.86
CA HIS A 541 -1.18 36.83 -23.23
C HIS A 541 -2.23 37.82 -23.75
N GLY A 542 -2.68 38.71 -22.86
CA GLY A 542 -3.39 39.93 -23.24
C GLY A 542 -2.44 40.95 -23.82
#